data_AF-A0AAV1EK98-F1
#
_entry.id   AF-A0AAV1EK98-F1
#
_cell.length_a   1.000
_cell.length_b   1.000
_cell.length_c   1.000
_cell.angle_alpha   90.00
_cell.angle_beta   90.00
_cell.angle_gamma   90.00
#
_symmetry.space_group_name_H-M   'P 1'
#
loop_
_entity.id
_entity.type
_entity.pdbx_description
1 polymer ?
#
loop_
_entity_poly.entity_id
_entity_poly.type
_entity_poly.pdbx_seq_one_letter_code
_entity_poly.pdbx_strand_id
1 'polypeptide(L)'
;MAAEPESNHDRPRSGPSERLTSMLRGCSDQDQTERIQTRLRCMLQEFLQHHRDEAENESANELASECCRQAGIWYYMMLEELAIQESERLGTNGILGFLSNERCQRCLIACCLGISISSNNLPYEFLKLLELFSLAPYHFRNVIEPVFRAVKRLPSTSFKYLSQLEDKILESLAWTSASPLWEEIRASGGHFPSNQQVMFRNSHEDPSSTDLQPEGHLPEVSANPDQQPCTSTENGPKRNTSLTVFARKVYLLMDQRLKTQFSTLAISEELQSKIWTCFEHSLVNFADIMVDRHLDQLLMCAIFIIAQVG
;
A
#
# COMPACT_ATOMS: atom_id res chain seq x y z
N MET A 1 -46.43 -19.82 -17.75
CA MET A 1 -45.08 -20.01 -17.15
C MET A 1 -44.07 -19.63 -18.21
N ALA A 2 -43.65 -18.37 -18.21
CA ALA A 2 -42.57 -17.88 -19.06
C ALA A 2 -41.26 -18.08 -18.29
N ALA A 3 -40.30 -18.76 -18.91
CA ALA A 3 -38.99 -19.00 -18.34
C ALA A 3 -38.19 -17.68 -18.30
N GLU A 4 -37.71 -17.33 -17.11
CA GLU A 4 -36.70 -16.28 -16.94
C GLU A 4 -35.37 -16.75 -17.54
N PRO A 5 -34.59 -15.87 -18.20
CA PRO A 5 -33.30 -16.24 -18.74
C PRO A 5 -32.27 -16.31 -17.60
N GLU A 6 -31.61 -17.46 -17.51
CA GLU A 6 -30.47 -17.70 -16.63
C GLU A 6 -29.41 -16.59 -16.80
N SER A 7 -29.03 -15.96 -15.68
CA SER A 7 -27.95 -14.98 -15.66
C SER A 7 -26.64 -15.69 -16.04
N ASN A 8 -26.10 -15.37 -17.21
CA ASN A 8 -24.77 -15.79 -17.63
C ASN A 8 -23.76 -15.45 -16.54
N HIS A 9 -23.19 -16.48 -15.89
CA HIS A 9 -21.97 -16.33 -15.12
C HIS A 9 -20.86 -15.83 -16.05
N ASP A 10 -20.48 -14.56 -15.87
CA ASP A 10 -19.40 -13.91 -16.60
C ASP A 10 -18.13 -14.76 -16.53
N ARG A 11 -17.63 -15.22 -17.68
CA ARG A 11 -16.30 -15.80 -17.77
C ARG A 11 -15.26 -14.71 -17.43
N PRO A 12 -14.16 -15.05 -16.74
CA PRO A 12 -13.09 -14.09 -16.49
C PRO A 12 -12.56 -13.52 -17.81
N ARG A 13 -12.69 -12.20 -17.99
CA ARG A 13 -12.33 -11.50 -19.23
C ARG A 13 -10.83 -11.15 -19.23
N SER A 14 -10.17 -11.34 -20.36
CA SER A 14 -8.73 -11.06 -20.54
C SER A 14 -8.43 -9.60 -20.92
N GLY A 15 -9.40 -8.69 -20.72
CA GLY A 15 -9.32 -7.28 -21.12
C GLY A 15 -10.24 -6.41 -20.27
N PRO A 16 -10.16 -5.07 -20.43
CA PRO A 16 -11.01 -4.16 -19.68
C PRO A 16 -12.49 -4.39 -20.01
N SER A 17 -13.36 -4.30 -19.01
CA SER A 17 -14.81 -4.34 -19.24
C SER A 17 -15.26 -3.11 -20.03
N GLU A 18 -16.48 -3.15 -20.59
CA GLU A 18 -17.07 -1.97 -21.25
C GLU A 18 -17.21 -0.80 -20.28
N ARG A 19 -17.53 -1.10 -19.01
CA ARG A 19 -17.62 -0.11 -17.94
C ARG A 19 -16.26 0.53 -17.66
N LEU A 20 -15.22 -0.28 -17.45
CA LEU A 20 -13.87 0.22 -17.25
C LEU A 20 -13.40 1.03 -18.46
N THR A 21 -13.66 0.55 -19.68
CA THR A 21 -13.31 1.26 -20.92
C THR A 21 -13.99 2.63 -21.02
N SER A 22 -15.27 2.71 -20.62
CA SER A 22 -16.02 3.98 -20.54
C SER A 22 -15.39 4.93 -19.52
N MET A 23 -15.05 4.43 -18.32
CA MET A 23 -14.40 5.23 -17.28
C MET A 23 -13.02 5.74 -17.73
N LEU A 24 -12.21 4.89 -18.38
CA LEU A 24 -10.89 5.25 -18.91
C LEU A 24 -10.98 6.34 -19.98
N ARG A 25 -11.94 6.23 -20.91
CA ARG A 25 -12.15 7.21 -21.99
C ARG A 25 -12.68 8.54 -21.48
N GLY A 26 -13.47 8.53 -20.40
CA GLY A 26 -14.00 9.75 -19.78
C GLY A 26 -12.97 10.59 -19.02
N CYS A 27 -11.73 10.10 -18.83
CA CYS A 27 -10.74 10.75 -17.96
C CYS A 27 -9.69 11.63 -18.68
N SER A 28 -9.52 11.56 -20.02
CA SER A 28 -8.57 12.42 -20.77
C SER A 28 -8.70 12.31 -22.30
N ASP A 29 -8.17 13.31 -23.02
CA ASP A 29 -8.00 13.31 -24.50
C ASP A 29 -6.95 12.29 -24.99
N GLN A 30 -6.01 11.88 -24.13
CA GLN A 30 -5.02 10.84 -24.42
C GLN A 30 -5.47 9.50 -23.84
N ASP A 31 -5.53 8.46 -24.69
CA ASP A 31 -6.08 7.16 -24.31
C ASP A 31 -5.23 6.45 -23.24
N GLN A 32 -5.67 6.54 -21.98
CA GLN A 32 -5.04 5.88 -20.83
C GLN A 32 -5.10 4.35 -20.95
N THR A 33 -6.03 3.83 -21.75
CA THR A 33 -6.22 2.39 -21.99
C THR A 33 -4.94 1.78 -22.59
N GLU A 34 -4.42 2.37 -23.66
CA GLU A 34 -3.20 1.87 -24.32
C GLU A 34 -1.97 1.92 -23.40
N ARG A 35 -1.83 2.97 -22.59
CA ARG A 35 -0.73 3.09 -21.62
C ARG A 35 -0.78 1.98 -20.57
N ILE A 36 -1.96 1.72 -20.03
CA ILE A 36 -2.22 0.68 -19.04
C ILE A 36 -1.97 -0.71 -19.65
N GLN A 37 -2.53 -0.98 -20.83
CA GLN A 37 -2.36 -2.26 -21.53
C GLN A 37 -0.90 -2.52 -21.88
N THR A 38 -0.20 -1.51 -22.38
CA THR A 38 1.23 -1.61 -22.73
C THR A 38 2.05 -1.92 -21.48
N ARG A 39 1.81 -1.22 -20.36
CA ARG A 39 2.54 -1.46 -19.11
C ARG A 39 2.31 -2.87 -18.57
N LEU A 40 1.05 -3.34 -18.54
CA LEU A 40 0.72 -4.71 -18.16
C LEU A 40 1.48 -5.71 -19.03
N ARG A 41 1.43 -5.53 -20.36
CA ARG A 41 2.11 -6.42 -21.30
C ARG A 41 3.62 -6.46 -21.08
N CYS A 42 4.26 -5.30 -20.94
CA CYS A 42 5.70 -5.21 -20.75
C CYS A 42 6.16 -5.90 -19.45
N MET A 43 5.49 -5.65 -18.32
CA MET A 43 5.88 -6.26 -17.04
C MET A 43 5.65 -7.78 -17.03
N LEU A 44 4.55 -8.26 -17.62
CA LEU A 44 4.32 -9.70 -17.73
C LEU A 44 5.35 -10.37 -18.65
N GLN A 45 5.75 -9.70 -19.75
CA GLN A 45 6.80 -10.18 -20.64
C GLN A 45 8.17 -10.21 -19.96
N GLU A 46 8.50 -9.20 -19.17
CA GLU A 46 9.74 -9.14 -18.37
C GLU A 46 9.83 -10.31 -17.39
N PHE A 47 8.74 -10.63 -16.70
CA PHE A 47 8.65 -11.82 -15.84
C PHE A 47 8.82 -13.13 -16.61
N LEU A 48 8.13 -13.29 -17.75
CA LEU A 48 8.27 -14.50 -18.56
C LEU A 48 9.68 -14.67 -19.13
N GLN A 49 10.32 -13.57 -19.52
CA GLN A 49 11.68 -13.61 -20.04
C GLN A 49 12.66 -14.03 -18.94
N HIS A 50 12.61 -13.37 -17.78
CA HIS A 50 13.42 -13.73 -16.62
C HIS A 50 13.24 -15.20 -16.23
N HIS A 51 11.99 -15.67 -16.18
CA HIS A 51 11.72 -17.06 -15.85
C HIS A 51 12.25 -18.04 -16.90
N ARG A 52 12.18 -17.72 -18.20
CA ARG A 52 12.77 -18.57 -19.26
C ARG A 52 14.28 -18.64 -19.19
N ASP A 53 14.92 -17.53 -18.82
CA ASP A 53 16.37 -17.46 -18.71
C ASP A 53 16.89 -18.28 -17.50
N GLU A 54 16.09 -18.39 -16.43
CA GLU A 54 16.42 -19.21 -15.25
C GLU A 54 15.92 -20.66 -15.30
N ALA A 55 14.85 -20.96 -16.03
CA ALA A 55 14.18 -22.27 -15.99
C ALA A 55 14.52 -23.16 -17.19
N GLU A 56 15.19 -24.28 -16.92
CA GLU A 56 15.45 -25.34 -17.92
C GLU A 56 14.23 -26.23 -18.23
N ASN A 57 13.14 -26.09 -17.46
CA ASN A 57 11.98 -26.99 -17.50
C ASN A 57 10.77 -26.38 -18.23
N GLU A 58 10.30 -27.07 -19.27
CA GLU A 58 9.12 -26.69 -20.08
C GLU A 58 7.85 -26.53 -19.23
N SER A 59 7.60 -27.42 -18.26
CA SER A 59 6.39 -27.35 -17.43
C SER A 59 6.36 -26.15 -16.48
N ALA A 60 7.53 -25.69 -16.03
CA ALA A 60 7.64 -24.47 -15.22
C ALA A 60 7.33 -23.22 -16.07
N ASN A 61 7.75 -23.22 -17.34
CA ASN A 61 7.46 -22.15 -18.29
C ASN A 61 5.97 -22.09 -18.69
N GLU A 62 5.30 -23.24 -18.79
CA GLU A 62 3.84 -23.31 -18.95
C GLU A 62 3.11 -22.71 -17.74
N LEU A 63 3.51 -23.08 -16.52
CA LEU A 63 2.94 -22.51 -15.28
C LEU A 63 3.17 -20.99 -15.19
N ALA A 64 4.36 -20.49 -15.54
CA ALA A 64 4.64 -19.07 -15.58
C ALA A 64 3.73 -18.33 -16.58
N SER A 65 3.49 -18.93 -17.75
CA SER A 65 2.58 -18.38 -18.78
C SER A 65 1.12 -18.33 -18.28
N GLU A 66 0.67 -19.37 -17.60
CA GLU A 66 -0.65 -19.41 -16.96
C GLU A 66 -0.77 -18.37 -15.85
N CYS A 67 0.27 -18.19 -15.03
CA CYS A 67 0.34 -17.12 -14.02
C CYS A 67 0.18 -15.74 -14.64
N CYS A 68 0.85 -15.44 -15.77
CA CYS A 68 0.69 -14.17 -16.47
C CYS A 68 -0.73 -13.97 -17.01
N ARG A 69 -1.34 -15.02 -17.56
CA ARG A 69 -2.72 -14.97 -18.06
C ARG A 69 -3.70 -14.65 -16.94
N GLN A 70 -3.57 -15.33 -15.80
CA GLN A 70 -4.37 -15.08 -14.59
C GLN A 70 -4.10 -13.68 -14.03
N ALA A 71 -2.85 -13.23 -14.00
CA ALA A 71 -2.48 -11.90 -13.52
C ALA A 71 -3.16 -10.80 -14.34
N GLY A 72 -3.28 -10.96 -15.66
CA GLY A 72 -4.02 -10.02 -16.51
C GLY A 72 -5.50 -9.93 -16.15
N ILE A 73 -6.15 -11.07 -15.87
CA ILE A 73 -7.55 -11.12 -15.43
C ILE A 73 -7.71 -10.41 -14.08
N TRP A 74 -6.86 -10.78 -13.09
CA TRP A 74 -6.86 -10.15 -11.77
C TRP A 74 -6.63 -8.64 -11.87
N TYR A 75 -5.73 -8.21 -12.76
CA TYR A 75 -5.40 -6.81 -12.93
C TYR A 75 -6.60 -6.00 -13.39
N TYR A 76 -7.28 -6.38 -14.47
CA TYR A 76 -8.45 -5.62 -14.93
C TYR A 76 -9.60 -5.65 -13.93
N MET A 77 -9.81 -6.78 -13.25
CA MET A 77 -10.83 -6.88 -12.21
C MET A 77 -10.53 -5.97 -11.02
N MET A 78 -9.32 -6.01 -10.47
CA MET A 78 -8.94 -5.14 -9.35
C MET A 78 -8.89 -3.67 -9.75
N LEU A 79 -8.42 -3.37 -10.96
CA LEU A 79 -8.39 -2.02 -11.50
C LEU A 79 -9.80 -1.42 -11.63
N GLU A 80 -10.77 -2.21 -12.09
CA GLU A 80 -12.16 -1.78 -12.18
C GLU A 80 -12.76 -1.49 -10.80
N GLU A 81 -12.61 -2.40 -9.83
CA GLU A 81 -13.11 -2.19 -8.48
C GLU A 81 -12.48 -0.96 -7.81
N LEU A 82 -11.17 -0.77 -7.97
CA LEU A 82 -10.46 0.41 -7.46
C LEU A 82 -10.92 1.70 -8.15
N ALA A 83 -11.12 1.66 -9.47
CA ALA A 83 -11.62 2.82 -10.22
C ALA A 83 -13.04 3.19 -9.81
N ILE A 84 -13.93 2.22 -9.57
CA ILE A 84 -15.28 2.45 -9.08
C ILE A 84 -15.23 3.13 -7.72
N GLN A 85 -14.43 2.59 -6.80
CA GLN A 85 -14.29 3.16 -5.46
C GLN A 85 -13.73 4.59 -5.48
N GLU A 86 -12.70 4.85 -6.27
CA GLU A 86 -12.13 6.21 -6.39
C GLU A 86 -13.10 7.18 -7.08
N SER A 87 -13.91 6.69 -8.02
CA SER A 87 -14.97 7.49 -8.66
C SER A 87 -16.06 7.92 -7.66
N GLU A 88 -16.45 7.04 -6.75
CA GLU A 88 -17.43 7.32 -5.70
C GLU A 88 -16.88 8.32 -4.66
N ARG A 89 -15.56 8.29 -4.41
CA ARG A 89 -14.90 9.13 -3.39
C ARG A 89 -14.55 10.53 -3.88
N LEU A 90 -13.98 10.64 -5.07
CA LEU A 90 -13.36 11.87 -5.60
C LEU A 90 -13.79 12.23 -7.03
N GLY A 91 -14.76 11.50 -7.60
CA GLY A 91 -15.19 11.71 -8.98
C GLY A 91 -14.09 11.38 -10.00
N THR A 92 -14.16 12.00 -11.18
CA THR A 92 -13.24 11.77 -12.31
C THR A 92 -11.78 12.10 -12.00
N ASN A 93 -11.53 13.09 -11.13
CA ASN A 93 -10.17 13.48 -10.73
C ASN A 93 -9.47 12.41 -9.88
N GLY A 94 -10.20 11.67 -9.05
CA GLY A 94 -9.66 10.57 -8.25
C GLY A 94 -9.20 9.41 -9.13
N ILE A 95 -10.05 9.03 -10.09
CA ILE A 95 -9.74 8.00 -11.08
C ILE A 95 -8.49 8.40 -11.86
N LEU A 96 -8.42 9.63 -12.39
CA LEU A 96 -7.28 10.10 -13.17
C LEU A 96 -5.98 10.09 -12.36
N GLY A 97 -6.03 10.53 -11.09
CA GLY A 97 -4.87 10.51 -10.19
C GLY A 97 -4.35 9.09 -9.92
N PHE A 98 -5.26 8.14 -9.69
CA PHE A 98 -4.93 6.74 -9.48
C PHE A 98 -4.33 6.07 -10.73
N LEU A 99 -4.96 6.28 -11.89
CA LEU A 99 -4.53 5.70 -13.17
C LEU A 99 -3.21 6.29 -13.67
N SER A 100 -2.99 7.58 -13.44
CA SER A 100 -1.76 8.28 -13.85
C SER A 100 -0.56 7.90 -13.00
N ASN A 101 -0.77 7.36 -11.80
CA ASN A 101 0.30 6.95 -10.90
C ASN A 101 0.94 5.64 -11.37
N GLU A 102 2.01 5.76 -12.16
CA GLU A 102 2.76 4.62 -12.67
C GLU A 102 3.20 3.64 -11.58
N ARG A 103 3.69 4.15 -10.44
CA ARG A 103 4.16 3.31 -9.34
C ARG A 103 3.03 2.46 -8.77
N CYS A 104 1.85 3.05 -8.60
CA CYS A 104 0.67 2.33 -8.15
C CYS A 104 0.27 1.23 -9.14
N GLN A 105 0.27 1.54 -10.45
CA GLN A 105 -0.02 0.55 -11.50
C GLN A 105 0.97 -0.61 -11.50
N ARG A 106 2.28 -0.33 -11.38
CA ARG A 106 3.30 -1.38 -11.30
C ARG A 106 3.13 -2.26 -10.06
N CYS A 107 2.88 -1.66 -8.89
CA CYS A 107 2.58 -2.40 -7.66
C CYS A 107 1.30 -3.24 -7.79
N LEU A 108 0.26 -2.75 -8.46
CA LEU A 108 -0.97 -3.51 -8.71
C LEU A 108 -0.71 -4.71 -9.61
N ILE A 109 0.05 -4.53 -10.70
CA ILE A 109 0.45 -5.64 -11.60
C ILE A 109 1.26 -6.69 -10.82
N ALA A 110 2.24 -6.25 -10.02
CA ALA A 110 3.03 -7.14 -9.16
C ALA A 110 2.14 -7.88 -8.14
N CYS A 111 1.09 -7.25 -7.62
CA CYS A 111 0.12 -7.85 -6.71
C CYS A 111 -0.67 -8.95 -7.40
N CYS A 112 -1.24 -8.66 -8.57
CA CYS A 112 -1.99 -9.62 -9.39
C CYS A 112 -1.13 -10.82 -9.81
N LEU A 113 0.13 -10.57 -10.18
CA LEU A 113 1.07 -11.62 -10.52
C LEU A 113 1.49 -12.43 -9.30
N GLY A 114 1.76 -11.81 -8.15
CA GLY A 114 2.06 -12.50 -6.90
C GLY A 114 0.92 -13.42 -6.44
N ILE A 115 -0.33 -12.96 -6.53
CA ILE A 115 -1.51 -13.80 -6.27
C ILE A 115 -1.56 -14.99 -7.23
N SER A 116 -1.30 -14.76 -8.51
CA SER A 116 -1.33 -15.81 -9.54
C SER A 116 -0.22 -16.84 -9.33
N ILE A 117 1.01 -16.40 -9.00
CA ILE A 117 2.15 -17.26 -8.64
C ILE A 117 1.81 -18.12 -7.42
N SER A 118 1.30 -17.49 -6.35
CA SER A 118 0.92 -18.22 -5.14
C SER A 118 -0.22 -19.21 -5.39
N SER A 119 -1.20 -18.87 -6.23
CA SER A 119 -2.35 -19.74 -6.49
C SER A 119 -1.98 -20.98 -7.33
N ASN A 120 -0.99 -20.83 -8.22
CA ASN A 120 -0.49 -21.92 -9.05
C ASN A 120 0.69 -22.68 -8.40
N ASN A 121 1.09 -22.30 -7.17
CA ASN A 121 2.25 -22.86 -6.46
C ASN A 121 3.54 -22.82 -7.28
N LEU A 122 3.73 -21.79 -8.10
CA LEU A 122 4.97 -21.60 -8.82
C LEU A 122 6.07 -21.24 -7.79
N PRO A 123 7.22 -21.94 -7.77
CA PRO A 123 8.28 -21.73 -6.78
C PRO A 123 9.09 -20.46 -7.11
N TYR A 124 8.43 -19.31 -7.02
CA TYR A 124 9.01 -18.01 -7.30
C TYR A 124 8.87 -17.11 -6.08
N GLU A 125 9.99 -16.59 -5.59
CA GLU A 125 10.01 -15.76 -4.39
C GLU A 125 9.48 -14.36 -4.67
N PHE A 126 8.63 -13.85 -3.77
CA PHE A 126 8.04 -12.52 -3.93
C PHE A 126 9.08 -11.39 -3.97
N LEU A 127 10.17 -11.49 -3.19
CA LEU A 127 11.20 -10.44 -3.20
C LEU A 127 11.89 -10.33 -4.55
N LYS A 128 12.21 -11.47 -5.18
CA LYS A 128 12.71 -11.50 -6.55
C LYS A 128 11.73 -10.87 -7.55
N LEU A 129 10.42 -10.98 -7.30
CA LEU A 129 9.40 -10.35 -8.14
C LEU A 129 9.45 -8.83 -8.02
N LEU A 130 9.59 -8.32 -6.80
CA LEU A 130 9.73 -6.89 -6.56
C LEU A 130 11.04 -6.33 -7.12
N GLU A 131 12.15 -7.06 -6.94
CA GLU A 131 13.45 -6.71 -7.49
C GLU A 131 13.42 -6.64 -9.02
N LEU A 132 12.85 -7.66 -9.67
CA LEU A 132 12.65 -7.68 -11.11
C LEU A 132 11.95 -6.40 -11.59
N PHE A 133 10.87 -6.01 -10.92
CA PHE A 133 10.11 -4.81 -11.30
C PHE A 133 10.64 -3.50 -10.71
N SER A 134 11.78 -3.51 -10.01
CA SER A 134 12.35 -2.36 -9.32
C SER A 134 11.34 -1.68 -8.37
N LEU A 135 10.60 -2.48 -7.61
CA LEU A 135 9.57 -2.04 -6.69
C LEU A 135 10.02 -2.18 -5.23
N ALA A 136 9.87 -1.10 -4.46
CA ALA A 136 10.14 -1.15 -3.03
C ALA A 136 8.97 -1.82 -2.26
N PRO A 137 9.25 -2.71 -1.29
CA PRO A 137 8.22 -3.34 -0.44
C PRO A 137 7.29 -2.31 0.24
N TYR A 138 7.86 -1.20 0.72
CA TYR A 138 7.10 -0.11 1.34
C TYR A 138 6.04 0.48 0.40
N HIS A 139 6.37 0.71 -0.87
CA HIS A 139 5.40 1.20 -1.86
C HIS A 139 4.39 0.13 -2.27
N PHE A 140 4.77 -1.14 -2.28
CA PHE A 140 3.85 -2.24 -2.56
C PHE A 140 2.73 -2.34 -1.50
N ARG A 141 3.07 -2.19 -0.22
CA ARG A 141 2.09 -2.17 0.89
C ARG A 141 1.01 -1.10 0.70
N ASN A 142 1.31 0.00 0.02
CA ASN A 142 0.32 1.04 -0.25
C ASN A 142 -0.78 0.61 -1.22
N VAL A 143 -0.57 -0.47 -1.98
CA VAL A 143 -1.58 -1.05 -2.88
C VAL A 143 -2.37 -2.18 -2.21
N ILE A 144 -1.81 -2.91 -1.25
CA ILE A 144 -2.49 -4.01 -0.55
C ILE A 144 -3.78 -3.53 0.13
N GLU A 145 -3.72 -2.42 0.86
CA GLU A 145 -4.86 -1.89 1.62
C GLU A 145 -6.02 -1.45 0.71
N PRO A 146 -5.81 -0.64 -0.36
CA PRO A 146 -6.85 -0.39 -1.36
C PRO A 146 -7.44 -1.67 -1.96
N VAL A 147 -6.61 -2.67 -2.27
CA VAL A 147 -7.09 -3.95 -2.82
C VAL A 147 -8.02 -4.66 -1.83
N PHE A 148 -7.67 -4.74 -0.55
CA PHE A 148 -8.55 -5.34 0.47
C PHE A 148 -9.86 -4.56 0.65
N ARG A 149 -9.82 -3.24 0.47
CA ARG A 149 -11.02 -2.39 0.61
C ARG A 149 -11.95 -2.50 -0.60
N ALA A 150 -11.39 -2.53 -1.80
CA ALA A 150 -12.15 -2.55 -3.05
C ALA A 150 -12.71 -3.94 -3.35
N VAL A 151 -11.89 -4.99 -3.20
CA VAL A 151 -12.26 -6.35 -3.62
C VAL A 151 -12.98 -7.09 -2.49
N LYS A 152 -14.32 -6.96 -2.45
CA LYS A 152 -15.18 -7.54 -1.40
C LYS A 152 -15.08 -9.07 -1.26
N ARG A 153 -14.69 -9.79 -2.32
CA ARG A 153 -14.63 -11.27 -2.33
C ARG A 153 -13.34 -11.76 -2.98
N LEU A 154 -12.24 -11.65 -2.25
CA LEU A 154 -11.00 -12.37 -2.60
C LEU A 154 -11.12 -13.85 -2.21
N PRO A 155 -10.60 -14.79 -3.02
CA PRO A 155 -10.39 -16.17 -2.59
C PRO A 155 -9.57 -16.21 -1.30
N SER A 156 -9.90 -17.13 -0.40
CA SER A 156 -9.28 -17.21 0.93
C SER A 156 -7.77 -17.43 0.86
N THR A 157 -7.29 -18.18 -0.13
CA THR A 157 -5.85 -18.39 -0.40
C THR A 157 -5.16 -17.09 -0.79
N SER A 158 -5.75 -16.33 -1.72
CA SER A 158 -5.23 -15.02 -2.15
C SER A 158 -5.23 -14.00 -1.02
N PHE A 159 -6.31 -13.97 -0.21
CA PHE A 159 -6.38 -13.11 0.97
C PHE A 159 -5.28 -13.45 1.98
N LYS A 160 -5.12 -14.73 2.31
CA LYS A 160 -4.08 -15.21 3.23
C LYS A 160 -2.68 -14.85 2.73
N TYR A 161 -2.42 -15.05 1.44
CA TYR A 161 -1.15 -14.68 0.81
C TYR A 161 -0.87 -13.18 0.98
N LEU A 162 -1.81 -12.31 0.59
CA LEU A 162 -1.63 -10.84 0.72
C LEU A 162 -1.49 -10.39 2.16
N SER A 163 -2.22 -11.00 3.10
CA SER A 163 -2.13 -10.67 4.53
C SER A 163 -0.75 -11.02 5.08
N GLN A 164 -0.25 -12.23 4.80
CA GLN A 164 1.09 -12.65 5.21
C GLN A 164 2.18 -11.78 4.57
N LEU A 165 1.93 -11.31 3.36
CA LEU A 165 2.83 -10.41 2.67
C LEU A 165 2.84 -9.01 3.30
N GLU A 166 1.68 -8.48 3.65
CA GLU A 166 1.56 -7.22 4.39
C GLU A 166 2.33 -7.31 5.72
N ASP A 167 2.15 -8.40 6.48
CA ASP A 167 2.86 -8.63 7.75
C ASP A 167 4.38 -8.66 7.55
N LYS A 168 4.88 -9.39 6.54
CA LYS A 168 6.32 -9.43 6.20
C LYS A 168 6.89 -8.06 5.87
N ILE A 169 6.12 -7.25 5.14
CA ILE A 169 6.54 -5.90 4.78
C ILE A 169 6.61 -5.02 6.03
N LEU A 170 5.59 -5.09 6.88
CA LEU A 170 5.50 -4.31 8.12
C LEU A 170 6.56 -4.72 9.14
N GLU A 171 6.91 -6.00 9.22
CA GLU A 171 7.84 -6.51 10.24
C GLU A 171 9.31 -6.37 9.88
N SER A 172 9.68 -6.36 8.58
CA SER A 172 11.09 -6.32 8.18
C SER A 172 11.37 -5.68 6.83
N LEU A 173 10.61 -5.99 5.76
CA LEU A 173 11.04 -5.63 4.40
C LEU A 173 10.99 -4.12 4.13
N ALA A 174 10.07 -3.39 4.78
CA ALA A 174 10.03 -1.93 4.70
C ALA A 174 11.14 -1.24 5.51
N TRP A 175 11.85 -1.97 6.38
CA TRP A 175 12.89 -1.45 7.27
C TRP A 175 14.32 -1.68 6.72
N THR A 176 14.44 -2.16 5.49
CA THR A 176 15.75 -2.29 4.83
C THR A 176 16.39 -0.92 4.62
N SER A 177 17.73 -0.83 4.67
CA SER A 177 18.48 0.42 4.48
C SER A 177 18.19 1.13 3.15
N ALA A 178 17.84 0.37 2.10
CA ALA A 178 17.47 0.90 0.79
C ALA A 178 15.99 1.35 0.68
N SER A 179 15.21 1.24 1.76
CA SER A 179 13.77 1.50 1.73
C SER A 179 13.45 3.00 1.58
N PRO A 180 12.47 3.36 0.73
CA PRO A 180 11.96 4.74 0.64
C PRO A 180 11.21 5.19 1.92
N LEU A 181 10.93 4.28 2.85
CA LEU A 181 10.39 4.62 4.18
C LEU A 181 11.24 5.69 4.88
N TRP A 182 12.58 5.59 4.78
CA TRP A 182 13.51 6.50 5.44
C TRP A 182 13.44 7.93 4.89
N GLU A 183 13.02 8.11 3.64
CA GLU A 183 12.76 9.44 3.09
C GLU A 183 11.53 10.08 3.74
N GLU A 184 10.46 9.30 3.94
CA GLU A 184 9.26 9.81 4.62
C GLU A 184 9.50 10.10 6.10
N ILE A 185 10.30 9.28 6.80
CA ILE A 185 10.69 9.52 8.20
C ILE A 185 11.56 10.77 8.32
N ARG A 186 12.55 10.95 7.43
CA ARG A 186 13.36 12.17 7.42
C ARG A 186 12.53 13.41 7.11
N ALA A 187 11.57 13.30 6.18
CA ALA A 187 10.64 14.37 5.87
C ALA A 187 9.69 14.72 7.04
N SER A 188 9.40 13.77 7.94
CA SER A 188 8.66 14.01 9.18
C SER A 188 9.55 14.44 10.36
N GLY A 189 10.73 15.00 10.09
CA GLY A 189 11.64 15.51 11.12
C GLY A 189 12.45 14.41 11.81
N GLY A 190 12.63 13.25 11.17
CA GLY A 190 13.44 12.14 11.69
C GLY A 190 12.72 11.25 12.71
N HIS A 191 11.45 11.52 13.01
CA HIS A 191 10.69 10.78 14.00
C HIS A 191 9.64 9.90 13.31
N PHE A 192 9.52 8.66 13.80
CA PHE A 192 8.40 7.80 13.42
C PHE A 192 7.11 8.27 14.12
N PRO A 193 5.94 8.28 13.46
CA PRO A 193 4.70 8.76 14.08
C PRO A 193 4.35 7.93 15.31
N SER A 194 3.92 8.59 16.40
CA SER A 194 3.51 7.89 17.62
C SER A 194 2.15 7.20 17.46
N ASN A 195 1.86 6.22 18.32
CA ASN A 195 0.61 5.48 18.30
C ASN A 195 -0.59 6.43 18.45
N GLN A 196 -0.49 7.38 19.39
CA GLN A 196 -1.53 8.38 19.61
C GLN A 196 -1.80 9.19 18.33
N GLN A 197 -0.75 9.70 17.66
CA GLN A 197 -0.90 10.50 16.45
C GLN A 197 -1.64 9.74 15.33
N VAL A 198 -1.39 8.44 15.19
CA VAL A 198 -1.95 7.64 14.09
C VAL A 198 -3.30 6.99 14.42
N MET A 199 -3.61 6.79 15.71
CA MET A 199 -4.91 6.25 16.15
C MET A 199 -5.97 7.35 16.32
N PHE A 200 -5.62 8.53 16.87
CA PHE A 200 -6.58 9.63 17.07
C PHE A 200 -7.00 10.33 15.77
N ARG A 201 -6.22 10.20 14.68
CA ARG A 201 -6.55 10.79 13.38
C ARG A 201 -7.82 10.23 12.75
N ASN A 202 -8.28 9.05 13.19
CA ASN A 202 -9.56 8.49 12.73
C ASN A 202 -10.80 9.15 13.38
N SER A 203 -10.64 9.92 14.46
CA SER A 203 -11.76 10.46 15.25
C SER A 203 -12.21 11.86 14.81
N HIS A 204 -11.41 12.56 14.00
CA HIS A 204 -11.63 13.95 13.59
C HIS A 204 -11.47 14.14 12.07
N GLU A 205 -12.01 13.24 11.25
CA GLU A 205 -12.32 13.58 9.85
C GLU A 205 -13.72 14.21 9.79
N ASP A 206 -13.82 15.47 10.24
CA ASP A 206 -14.92 16.37 9.92
C ASP A 206 -14.39 17.41 8.90
N PRO A 207 -15.06 17.66 7.75
CA PRO A 207 -14.50 18.43 6.64
C PRO A 207 -14.60 19.95 6.84
N SER A 208 -14.54 20.45 8.08
CA SER A 208 -14.57 21.87 8.36
C SER A 208 -13.87 22.19 9.68
N SER A 209 -12.61 22.60 9.60
CA SER A 209 -12.00 23.43 10.65
C SER A 209 -10.99 24.34 9.98
N THR A 210 -11.54 25.45 9.51
CA THR A 210 -10.86 26.68 9.13
C THR A 210 -9.96 27.12 10.28
N ASP A 211 -8.68 27.33 10.00
CA ASP A 211 -7.76 28.01 10.91
C ASP A 211 -8.33 29.37 11.31
N LEU A 212 -8.49 29.58 12.61
CA LEU A 212 -8.64 30.90 13.20
C LEU A 212 -7.60 31.03 14.31
N GLN A 213 -6.42 31.54 13.96
CA GLN A 213 -5.62 32.32 14.89
C GLN A 213 -5.96 33.80 14.74
N PRO A 214 -6.07 34.56 15.85
CA PRO A 214 -6.31 36.00 15.80
C PRO A 214 -4.98 36.76 15.90
N GLU A 215 -4.58 37.45 14.84
CA GLU A 215 -3.59 38.53 14.94
C GLU A 215 -4.16 39.82 14.35
N GLY A 216 -4.11 40.86 15.18
CA GLY A 216 -4.63 42.18 14.88
C GLY A 216 -3.65 43.07 14.12
N HIS A 217 -4.21 44.21 13.72
CA HIS A 217 -3.58 45.43 13.21
C HIS A 217 -3.08 45.47 11.75
N LEU A 218 -3.97 46.01 10.91
CA LEU A 218 -3.71 46.88 9.75
C LEU A 218 -3.25 48.29 10.22
N PRO A 219 -2.66 49.19 9.40
CA PRO A 219 -3.14 49.59 8.05
C PRO A 219 -2.05 49.85 6.96
N GLU A 220 -2.29 49.50 5.70
CA GLU A 220 -2.81 50.33 4.56
C GLU A 220 -1.72 50.68 3.53
N VAL A 221 -2.00 50.38 2.26
CA VAL A 221 -1.99 51.29 1.08
C VAL A 221 -1.51 50.60 -0.22
N SER A 222 -2.38 50.76 -1.22
CA SER A 222 -2.19 50.80 -2.68
C SER A 222 -2.24 49.52 -3.51
N ALA A 223 -3.32 49.50 -4.30
CA ALA A 223 -3.60 48.67 -5.46
C ALA A 223 -2.71 49.04 -6.66
N ASN A 224 -2.28 48.02 -7.41
CA ASN A 224 -2.46 48.02 -8.87
C ASN A 224 -2.41 46.58 -9.43
N PRO A 225 -3.26 46.24 -10.41
CA PRO A 225 -3.33 44.91 -11.01
C PRO A 225 -2.56 44.89 -12.33
N ASP A 226 -1.48 44.11 -12.40
CA ASP A 226 -1.02 43.43 -13.63
C ASP A 226 0.34 42.79 -13.38
N GLN A 227 0.35 41.45 -13.30
CA GLN A 227 1.42 40.53 -13.76
C GLN A 227 1.21 39.14 -13.13
N GLN A 228 0.63 38.22 -13.90
CA GLN A 228 0.86 36.79 -13.74
C GLN A 228 2.31 36.48 -14.15
N PRO A 229 3.05 35.76 -13.30
CA PRO A 229 3.41 34.39 -13.63
C PRO A 229 3.09 33.43 -12.47
N CYS A 230 2.37 32.34 -12.76
CA CYS A 230 2.02 31.31 -11.77
C CYS A 230 3.27 30.57 -11.27
N THR A 231 3.91 31.08 -10.23
CA THR A 231 4.78 30.31 -9.34
C THR A 231 3.93 29.75 -8.21
N SER A 232 3.51 28.49 -8.30
CA SER A 232 2.91 27.80 -7.16
C SER A 232 4.02 27.36 -6.21
N THR A 233 4.32 28.21 -5.24
CA THR A 233 5.02 27.89 -4.00
C THR A 233 4.23 26.83 -3.22
N GLU A 234 4.66 25.57 -3.30
CA GLU A 234 4.28 24.52 -2.33
C GLU A 234 5.04 24.74 -1.02
N ASN A 235 4.55 25.61 -0.14
CA ASN A 235 5.06 25.73 1.24
C ASN A 235 3.93 25.50 2.24
N GLY A 236 3.71 24.23 2.54
CA GLY A 236 3.01 23.70 3.71
C GLY A 236 3.51 22.27 3.94
N PRO A 237 3.65 21.78 5.19
CA PRO A 237 4.16 20.43 5.43
C PRO A 237 3.27 19.42 4.73
N LYS A 238 3.77 18.81 3.65
CA LYS A 238 3.12 17.68 2.97
C LYS A 238 2.82 16.61 4.02
N ARG A 239 1.54 16.52 4.41
CA ARG A 239 1.08 15.55 5.40
C ARG A 239 1.32 14.15 4.83
N ASN A 240 2.31 13.42 5.35
CA ASN A 240 2.65 12.06 4.93
C ASN A 240 1.57 11.06 5.38
N THR A 241 0.45 11.02 4.65
CA THR A 241 -0.66 10.09 4.88
C THR A 241 -0.20 8.64 4.75
N SER A 242 0.76 8.34 3.85
CA SER A 242 1.35 7.01 3.68
C SER A 242 2.08 6.56 4.96
N LEU A 243 3.05 7.34 5.44
CA LEU A 243 3.75 7.06 6.71
C LEU A 243 2.80 6.88 7.90
N THR A 244 1.77 7.72 8.01
CA THR A 244 0.75 7.60 9.07
C THR A 244 0.03 6.24 9.02
N VAL A 245 -0.38 5.84 7.81
CA VAL A 245 -1.12 4.58 7.57
C VAL A 245 -0.19 3.36 7.74
N PHE A 246 1.09 3.50 7.40
CA PHE A 246 2.12 2.50 7.67
C PHE A 246 2.34 2.32 9.19
N ALA A 247 2.62 3.41 9.90
CA ALA A 247 2.82 3.41 11.35
C ALA A 247 1.62 2.83 12.12
N ARG A 248 0.39 3.17 11.72
CA ARG A 248 -0.81 2.57 12.31
C ARG A 248 -0.84 1.05 12.17
N LYS A 249 -0.52 0.52 10.98
CA LYS A 249 -0.47 -0.94 10.77
C LYS A 249 0.65 -1.58 11.56
N VAL A 250 1.82 -0.95 11.66
CA VAL A 250 2.93 -1.42 12.52
C VAL A 250 2.45 -1.55 13.96
N TYR A 251 1.80 -0.53 14.52
CA TYR A 251 1.29 -0.60 15.89
C TYR A 251 0.20 -1.66 16.08
N LEU A 252 -0.72 -1.81 15.12
CA LEU A 252 -1.75 -2.86 15.17
C LEU A 252 -1.14 -4.27 15.15
N LEU A 253 -0.16 -4.49 14.27
CA LEU A 253 0.57 -5.76 14.18
C LEU A 253 1.28 -6.06 15.50
N MET A 254 1.95 -5.07 16.07
CA MET A 254 2.72 -5.27 17.30
C MET A 254 1.85 -5.43 18.54
N ASP A 255 0.72 -4.72 18.63
CA ASP A 255 -0.28 -4.91 19.69
C ASP A 255 -0.84 -6.33 19.67
N GLN A 256 -1.15 -6.88 18.49
CA GLN A 256 -1.59 -8.27 18.35
C GLN A 256 -0.51 -9.26 18.82
N ARG A 257 0.74 -9.09 18.39
CA ARG A 257 1.86 -9.97 18.79
C ARG A 257 2.12 -9.91 20.28
N LEU A 258 2.08 -8.71 20.87
CA LEU A 258 2.24 -8.52 22.31
C LEU A 258 1.16 -9.23 23.10
N LYS A 259 -0.12 -9.08 22.73
CA LYS A 259 -1.22 -9.79 23.39
C LYS A 259 -1.03 -11.32 23.34
N THR A 260 -0.57 -11.85 22.22
CA THR A 260 -0.27 -13.29 22.09
C THR A 260 0.91 -13.71 22.98
N GLN A 261 2.01 -12.95 22.99
CA GLN A 261 3.19 -13.25 23.80
C GLN A 261 2.93 -13.09 25.30
N PHE A 262 2.25 -12.03 25.72
CA PHE A 262 1.90 -11.76 27.12
C PHE A 262 0.97 -12.82 27.70
N SER A 263 0.01 -13.29 26.90
CA SER A 263 -0.87 -14.40 27.30
C SER A 263 -0.09 -15.71 27.48
N THR A 264 0.95 -15.92 26.68
CA THR A 264 1.81 -17.11 26.76
C THR A 264 2.77 -17.05 27.95
N LEU A 265 3.29 -15.85 28.26
CA LEU A 265 4.30 -15.63 29.31
C LEU A 265 3.71 -15.23 30.67
N ALA A 266 2.38 -15.11 30.79
CA ALA A 266 1.66 -14.69 31.99
C ALA A 266 2.17 -13.36 32.61
N ILE A 267 2.46 -12.38 31.75
CA ILE A 267 2.98 -11.07 32.15
C ILE A 267 1.86 -10.17 32.71
N SER A 268 2.08 -9.50 33.85
CA SER A 268 1.09 -8.59 34.47
C SER A 268 0.80 -7.36 33.61
N GLU A 269 -0.43 -6.84 33.66
CA GLU A 269 -0.85 -5.68 32.85
C GLU A 269 0.03 -4.43 33.08
N GLU A 270 0.53 -4.23 34.30
CA GLU A 270 1.45 -3.15 34.60
C GLU A 270 2.75 -3.26 33.80
N LEU A 271 3.30 -4.48 33.70
CA LEU A 271 4.52 -4.72 32.93
C LEU A 271 4.24 -4.63 31.42
N GLN A 272 3.06 -5.07 30.96
CA GLN A 272 2.66 -4.95 29.56
C GLN A 272 2.65 -3.49 29.08
N SER A 273 2.10 -2.58 29.89
CA SER A 273 2.08 -1.13 29.58
C SER A 273 3.50 -0.54 29.52
N LYS A 274 4.38 -0.94 30.44
CA LYS A 274 5.81 -0.53 30.43
C LYS A 274 6.55 -1.06 29.21
N ILE A 275 6.32 -2.32 28.81
CA ILE A 275 6.88 -2.94 27.61
C ILE A 275 6.41 -2.20 26.35
N TRP A 276 5.10 -1.95 26.23
CA TRP A 276 4.55 -1.19 25.11
C TRP A 276 5.19 0.20 25.01
N THR A 277 5.25 0.92 26.13
CA THR A 277 5.84 2.26 26.18
C THR A 277 7.31 2.25 25.78
N CYS A 278 8.08 1.25 26.23
CA CYS A 278 9.49 1.08 25.86
C CYS A 278 9.66 0.80 24.35
N PHE A 279 8.84 -0.11 23.81
CA PHE A 279 8.83 -0.43 22.38
C PHE A 279 8.48 0.81 21.54
N GLU A 280 7.37 1.50 21.85
CA GLU A 280 6.93 2.68 21.13
C GLU A 280 7.96 3.81 21.20
N HIS A 281 8.48 4.09 22.40
CA HIS A 281 9.49 5.13 22.58
C HIS A 281 10.75 4.84 21.75
N SER A 282 11.17 3.57 21.68
CA SER A 282 12.31 3.15 20.86
C SER A 282 12.06 3.38 19.38
N LEU A 283 10.87 3.04 18.89
CA LEU A 283 10.50 3.21 17.48
C LEU A 283 10.35 4.68 17.07
N VAL A 284 9.76 5.51 17.93
CA VAL A 284 9.49 6.93 17.67
C VAL A 284 10.77 7.76 17.67
N ASN A 285 11.63 7.57 18.67
CA ASN A 285 12.79 8.43 18.92
C ASN A 285 14.09 7.88 18.34
N PHE A 286 14.15 6.57 18.07
CA PHE A 286 15.35 5.90 17.61
C PHE A 286 15.05 4.97 16.43
N ALA A 287 14.24 5.42 15.46
CA ALA A 287 13.81 4.62 14.31
C ALA A 287 14.98 3.96 13.55
N ASP A 288 16.18 4.57 13.55
CA ASP A 288 17.38 4.02 12.93
C ASP A 288 17.80 2.64 13.49
N ILE A 289 17.38 2.28 14.71
CA ILE A 289 17.63 0.94 15.27
C ILE A 289 16.93 -0.17 14.46
N MET A 290 15.94 0.19 13.64
CA MET A 290 15.20 -0.75 12.79
C MET A 290 15.88 -1.01 11.44
N VAL A 291 16.94 -0.27 11.08
CA VAL A 291 17.63 -0.46 9.80
C VAL A 291 18.13 -1.90 9.67
N ASP A 292 17.65 -2.58 8.63
CA ASP A 292 17.95 -3.99 8.33
C ASP A 292 17.61 -4.96 9.49
N ARG A 293 16.58 -4.62 10.29
CA ARG A 293 16.11 -5.42 11.42
C ARG A 293 14.64 -5.80 11.34
N HIS A 294 14.26 -6.70 12.23
CA HIS A 294 12.90 -7.19 12.38
C HIS A 294 12.21 -6.57 13.60
N LEU A 295 10.92 -6.23 13.50
CA LEU A 295 10.16 -5.62 14.60
C LEU A 295 10.16 -6.50 15.86
N ASP A 296 10.02 -7.82 15.70
CA ASP A 296 10.09 -8.75 16.84
C ASP A 296 11.44 -8.70 17.59
N GLN A 297 12.55 -8.32 16.96
CA GLN A 297 13.82 -8.15 17.67
C GLN A 297 13.73 -6.96 18.64
N LEU A 298 13.18 -5.83 18.17
CA LEU A 298 12.94 -4.67 19.01
C LEU A 298 11.96 -4.99 20.13
N LEU A 299 10.90 -5.75 19.82
CA LEU A 299 9.92 -6.18 20.81
C LEU A 299 10.53 -7.06 21.90
N MET A 300 11.29 -8.08 21.50
CA MET A 300 11.96 -8.98 22.45
C MET A 300 12.97 -8.24 23.33
N CYS A 301 13.69 -7.25 22.78
CA CYS A 301 14.55 -6.37 23.57
C CYS A 301 13.74 -5.56 24.60
N ALA A 302 12.60 -4.98 24.22
CA ALA A 302 11.75 -4.24 25.14
C ALA A 302 11.20 -5.12 26.28
N ILE A 303 10.75 -6.34 25.95
CA ILE A 303 10.32 -7.34 26.94
C ILE A 303 11.45 -7.64 27.93
N PHE A 304 12.64 -7.93 27.42
CA PHE A 304 13.79 -8.28 28.24
C PHE A 304 14.21 -7.13 29.18
N ILE A 305 14.36 -5.91 28.65
CA ILE A 305 14.79 -4.74 29.43
C ILE A 305 13.80 -4.46 30.56
N ILE A 306 12.50 -4.48 30.27
CA ILE A 306 11.47 -4.15 31.26
C ILE A 306 11.30 -5.27 32.29
N ALA A 307 11.44 -6.54 31.89
CA ALA A 307 11.43 -7.67 32.83
C ALA A 307 12.69 -7.76 33.70
N GLN A 308 13.82 -7.20 33.25
CA GLN A 308 15.05 -7.17 34.04
C GLN A 308 15.05 -6.03 35.08
N VAL A 309 14.41 -4.90 34.75
CA VAL A 309 14.42 -3.68 35.59
C VAL A 309 13.20 -3.62 36.52
N GLY A 310 12.10 -4.30 36.18
CA GLY A 310 10.88 -4.39 36.99
C GLY A 310 10.90 -5.56 37.97
#